data_AF-A0A2V7QGX1-F1
#
_entry.id   AF-A0A2V7QGX1-F1
#
_cell.length_a   1.000
_cell.length_b   1.000
_cell.length_c   1.000
_cell.angle_alpha   90.00
_cell.angle_beta   90.00
_cell.angle_gamma   90.00
#
_symmetry.space_group_name_H-M   'P 1'
#
loop_
_entity.id
_entity.type
_entity.pdbx_description
1 polymer ?
#
loop_
_entity_poly.entity_id
_entity_poly.type
_entity_poly.pdbx_seq_one_letter_code
_entity_poly.pdbx_strand_id
1 'polypeptide(L)'
;MTCAEFLEHYTDFRDGLITAPRELRRFTRHLAQCAACRRYEAALRRGVLALQAAQTIEPSPAFRRRLDARLARERQAGAHRQVPARAGVAAALFVAAALAMVALEGVRRPHVAQAPVLPRVPFPRPVVQAGVPFVSFQDPRASVFAGNPAPDGSALVEPASAGR
;
A
#
# COMPACT_ATOMS: atom_id res chain seq x y z
N MET A 1 14.52 9.00 -17.77
CA MET A 1 15.87 9.33 -17.27
C MET A 1 16.61 10.03 -18.37
N THR A 2 17.44 10.97 -17.98
CA THR A 2 18.38 11.63 -18.88
C THR A 2 19.61 10.74 -19.07
N CYS A 3 20.43 11.04 -20.09
CA CYS A 3 21.70 10.33 -20.27
C CYS A 3 22.68 10.59 -19.12
N ALA A 4 22.63 11.77 -18.50
CA ALA A 4 23.48 12.12 -17.37
C ALA A 4 23.16 11.25 -16.15
N GLU A 5 21.87 11.17 -15.77
CA GLU A 5 21.39 10.30 -14.68
C GLU A 5 21.78 8.83 -14.93
N PHE A 6 21.68 8.38 -16.18
CA PHE A 6 22.03 7.02 -16.54
C PHE A 6 23.53 6.75 -16.36
N LEU A 7 24.40 7.66 -16.81
CA LEU A 7 25.86 7.50 -16.74
C LEU A 7 26.38 7.56 -15.30
N GLU A 8 25.81 8.44 -14.48
CA GLU A 8 26.16 8.58 -13.05
C GLU A 8 25.97 7.27 -12.28
N HIS A 9 24.87 6.56 -12.55
CA HIS A 9 24.50 5.31 -11.87
C HIS A 9 24.74 4.06 -12.72
N TYR A 10 25.46 4.19 -13.83
CA TYR A 10 25.64 3.09 -14.77
C TYR A 10 26.38 1.91 -14.15
N THR A 11 27.42 2.17 -13.35
CA THR A 11 28.22 1.14 -12.69
C THR A 11 27.36 0.33 -11.72
N ASP A 12 26.55 0.99 -10.90
CA ASP A 12 25.61 0.33 -9.98
C ASP A 12 24.60 -0.55 -10.74
N PHE A 13 24.09 -0.04 -11.87
CA PHE A 13 23.20 -0.81 -12.75
C PHE A 13 23.91 -2.04 -13.33
N ARG A 14 25.14 -1.88 -13.83
CA ARG A 14 25.95 -2.94 -14.44
C ARG A 14 26.33 -4.03 -13.44
N ASP A 15 26.67 -3.63 -12.22
CA ASP A 15 27.12 -4.52 -11.16
C ASP A 15 25.94 -5.16 -10.39
N GLY A 16 24.70 -4.82 -10.76
CA GLY A 16 23.49 -5.40 -10.18
C GLY A 16 23.16 -4.85 -8.79
N LEU A 17 23.70 -3.69 -8.42
CA LEU A 17 23.45 -3.03 -7.13
C LEU A 17 22.07 -2.34 -7.10
N ILE A 18 21.49 -2.05 -8.28
CA ILE A 18 20.12 -1.55 -8.39
C ILE A 18 19.11 -2.71 -8.25
N THR A 19 18.57 -2.86 -7.04
CA THR A 19 17.65 -3.96 -6.70
C THR A 19 16.17 -3.59 -6.88
N ALA A 20 15.83 -2.29 -6.88
CA ALA A 20 14.44 -1.84 -7.00
C ALA A 20 13.89 -2.14 -8.42
N PRO A 21 12.80 -2.94 -8.57
CA PRO A 21 12.32 -3.38 -9.89
C PRO A 21 11.91 -2.23 -10.82
N ARG A 22 11.40 -1.13 -10.27
CA ARG A 22 11.02 0.07 -11.04
C ARG A 22 12.25 0.75 -11.64
N GLU A 23 13.30 0.92 -10.85
CA GLU A 23 14.55 1.52 -11.32
C GLU A 23 15.22 0.63 -12.36
N LEU A 24 15.31 -0.68 -12.11
CA LEU A 24 15.86 -1.62 -13.09
C LEU A 24 15.16 -1.52 -14.46
N ARG A 25 13.82 -1.44 -14.47
CA ARG A 25 13.05 -1.21 -15.71
C ARG A 25 13.34 0.15 -16.35
N ARG A 26 13.53 1.21 -15.54
CA ARG A 26 13.86 2.55 -16.03
C ARG A 26 15.20 2.55 -16.77
N PHE A 27 16.24 1.93 -16.20
CA PHE A 27 17.56 1.78 -16.82
C PHE A 27 17.50 0.92 -18.09
N THR A 28 16.86 -0.25 -18.01
CA THR A 28 16.72 -1.17 -19.14
C THR A 28 16.01 -0.49 -20.32
N ARG A 29 14.93 0.25 -20.06
CA ARG A 29 14.20 1.01 -21.07
C ARG A 29 15.07 2.10 -21.70
N HIS A 30 15.84 2.83 -20.90
CA HIS A 30 16.71 3.87 -21.44
C HIS A 30 17.81 3.30 -22.34
N LEU A 31 18.44 2.19 -21.95
CA LEU A 31 19.36 1.47 -22.83
C LEU A 31 18.67 1.02 -24.12
N ALA A 32 17.46 0.47 -24.04
CA ALA A 32 16.74 0.05 -25.24
C ALA A 32 16.44 1.23 -26.20
N GLN A 33 16.21 2.43 -25.67
CA GLN A 33 15.75 3.58 -26.45
C GLN A 33 16.88 4.53 -26.89
N CYS A 34 17.92 4.72 -26.07
CA CYS A 34 18.98 5.70 -26.31
C CYS A 34 20.19 5.12 -27.06
N ALA A 35 20.38 5.52 -28.32
CA ALA A 35 21.51 5.04 -29.14
C ALA A 35 22.90 5.44 -28.59
N ALA A 36 23.02 6.59 -27.93
CA ALA A 36 24.29 7.02 -27.33
C ALA A 36 24.70 6.11 -26.17
N CYS A 37 23.78 5.83 -25.24
CA CYS A 37 24.04 4.97 -24.09
C CYS A 37 24.26 3.50 -24.49
N ARG A 38 23.61 2.99 -25.55
CA ARG A 38 23.93 1.67 -26.10
C ARG A 38 25.36 1.58 -26.63
N ARG A 39 25.83 2.61 -27.36
CA ARG A 39 27.21 2.64 -27.86
C ARG A 39 28.21 2.66 -26.72
N TYR A 40 27.91 3.43 -25.66
CA TYR A 40 28.72 3.45 -24.44
C TYR A 40 28.80 2.07 -23.78
N GLU A 41 27.66 1.42 -23.53
CA GLU A 41 27.62 0.07 -22.96
C GLU A 41 28.41 -0.94 -23.82
N ALA A 42 28.22 -0.91 -25.14
CA ALA A 42 28.93 -1.80 -26.05
C ALA A 42 30.46 -1.57 -26.03
N ALA A 43 30.89 -0.32 -26.02
CA ALA A 43 32.31 0.03 -25.92
C ALA A 43 32.92 -0.47 -24.60
N LEU A 44 32.23 -0.26 -23.48
CA LEU A 44 32.70 -0.72 -22.18
C LEU A 44 32.73 -2.25 -22.09
N ARG A 45 31.70 -2.96 -22.58
CA ARG A 45 31.70 -4.43 -22.64
C ARG A 45 32.88 -4.96 -23.45
N ARG A 46 33.16 -4.37 -24.62
CA ARG A 46 34.32 -4.75 -25.44
C ARG A 46 35.65 -4.49 -24.72
N GLY A 47 35.79 -3.34 -24.06
CA GLY A 47 36.99 -3.01 -23.29
C GLY A 47 37.24 -4.00 -22.16
N VAL A 48 36.20 -4.37 -21.41
CA VAL A 48 36.31 -5.37 -20.34
C VAL A 48 36.72 -6.74 -20.88
N LEU A 49 36.10 -7.19 -21.98
CA LEU A 49 36.48 -8.48 -22.61
C LEU A 49 37.93 -8.45 -23.11
N ALA A 50 38.38 -7.35 -23.69
CA ALA A 50 39.76 -7.19 -24.15
C ALA A 50 40.75 -7.26 -22.97
N LEU A 51 40.44 -6.63 -21.85
CA LEU A 51 41.27 -6.69 -20.64
C LEU A 51 41.31 -8.10 -20.04
N GLN A 52 40.17 -8.80 -20.01
CA GLN A 52 40.09 -10.19 -19.55
C GLN A 52 40.91 -11.14 -20.44
N ALA A 53 40.95 -10.88 -21.75
CA ALA A 53 41.72 -11.68 -22.70
C ALA A 53 43.23 -11.36 -22.69
N ALA A 54 43.61 -10.14 -22.32
CA ALA A 54 44.99 -9.66 -22.49
C ALA A 54 45.98 -10.38 -21.56
N GLN A 55 45.71 -10.50 -20.26
CA GLN A 55 46.60 -11.17 -19.31
C GLN A 55 45.82 -11.66 -18.08
N THR A 56 45.90 -12.96 -17.77
CA THR A 56 45.50 -13.48 -16.46
C THR A 56 46.58 -13.10 -15.45
N ILE A 57 46.31 -12.09 -14.63
CA ILE A 57 47.12 -11.79 -13.45
C ILE A 57 46.92 -12.95 -12.48
N GLU A 58 47.92 -13.84 -12.39
CA GLU A 58 47.87 -14.94 -11.43
C GLU A 58 48.13 -14.39 -10.02
N PRO A 59 47.16 -14.48 -9.09
CA PRO A 59 47.38 -14.01 -7.73
C PRO A 59 48.39 -14.91 -7.01
N SER A 60 49.13 -14.35 -6.04
CA SER A 60 50.05 -15.17 -5.24
C SER A 60 49.30 -16.35 -4.59
N PRO A 61 49.89 -17.54 -4.44
CA PRO A 61 49.20 -18.71 -3.87
C PRO A 61 48.58 -18.46 -2.48
N ALA A 62 49.20 -17.58 -1.68
CA ALA A 62 48.70 -17.21 -0.35
C ALA A 62 47.58 -16.15 -0.38
N PHE A 63 47.29 -15.53 -1.52
CA PHE A 63 46.31 -14.45 -1.67
C PHE A 63 44.92 -14.92 -1.25
N ARG A 64 44.48 -16.08 -1.74
CA ARG A 64 43.13 -16.58 -1.46
C ARG A 64 42.89 -16.77 0.03
N ARG A 65 43.86 -17.39 0.71
CA ARG A 65 43.85 -17.56 2.17
C ARG A 65 43.77 -16.21 2.91
N ARG A 66 44.55 -15.21 2.51
CA ARG A 66 44.50 -13.86 3.13
C ARG A 66 43.16 -13.17 2.88
N LEU A 67 42.63 -13.30 1.66
CA LEU A 67 41.34 -12.73 1.29
C LEU A 67 40.21 -13.34 2.12
N ASP A 68 40.14 -14.66 2.19
CA ASP A 68 39.10 -15.36 2.94
C ASP A 68 39.16 -15.01 4.44
N ALA A 69 40.37 -14.95 5.01
CA ALA A 69 40.57 -14.52 6.39
C ALA A 69 40.11 -13.08 6.63
N ARG A 70 40.36 -12.16 5.69
CA ARG A 70 39.88 -10.77 5.81
C ARG A 70 38.37 -10.68 5.68
N LEU A 71 37.78 -11.36 4.68
CA LEU A 71 36.33 -11.37 4.48
C LEU A 71 35.59 -11.95 5.69
N ALA A 72 36.13 -12.98 6.34
CA ALA A 72 35.57 -13.53 7.57
C ALA A 72 35.55 -12.47 8.70
N ARG A 73 36.65 -11.73 8.89
CA ARG A 73 36.73 -10.65 9.89
C ARG A 73 35.74 -9.52 9.61
N GLU A 74 35.62 -9.08 8.37
CA GLU A 74 34.66 -8.02 7.99
C GLU A 74 33.21 -8.46 8.20
N ARG A 75 32.88 -9.70 7.83
CA ARG A 75 31.53 -10.25 8.08
C ARG A 75 31.22 -10.32 9.57
N GLN A 76 32.18 -10.70 10.40
CA GLN A 76 32.04 -10.70 11.86
C GLN A 76 31.87 -9.29 12.42
N ALA A 77 32.68 -8.33 11.96
CA ALA A 77 32.58 -6.93 12.36
C ALA A 77 31.24 -6.30 11.95
N GLY A 78 30.72 -6.63 10.77
CA GLY A 78 29.39 -6.22 10.31
C GLY A 78 28.25 -6.91 11.06
N ALA A 79 28.40 -8.20 11.39
CA ALA A 79 27.43 -8.94 12.19
C ALA A 79 27.35 -8.40 13.64
N HIS A 80 28.47 -7.98 14.23
CA HIS A 80 28.47 -7.31 15.54
C HIS A 80 27.94 -5.87 15.50
N ARG A 81 27.69 -5.31 14.32
CA ARG A 81 26.94 -4.06 14.15
C ARG A 81 25.42 -4.29 14.14
N GLN A 82 24.96 -5.54 14.20
CA GLN A 82 23.54 -5.85 14.38
C GLN A 82 23.15 -5.51 15.82
N VAL A 83 22.26 -4.51 15.92
CA VAL A 83 21.45 -4.07 17.07
C VAL A 83 22.09 -4.35 18.44
N PRO A 84 22.59 -3.31 19.15
CA PRO A 84 23.13 -3.52 20.50
C PRO A 84 22.11 -4.30 21.31
N ALA A 85 22.52 -5.38 22.00
CA ALA A 85 21.61 -6.35 22.64
C ALA A 85 20.46 -5.70 23.45
N ARG A 86 20.70 -4.49 23.99
CA ARG A 86 19.72 -3.64 24.67
C ARG A 86 18.51 -3.22 23.81
N ALA A 87 18.70 -2.94 22.53
CA ALA A 87 17.62 -2.57 21.60
C ALA A 87 16.76 -3.79 21.21
N GLY A 88 17.33 -5.00 21.14
CA GLY A 88 16.56 -6.24 21.00
C GLY A 88 15.69 -6.53 22.23
N VAL A 89 16.23 -6.32 23.43
CA VAL A 89 15.47 -6.46 24.69
C VAL A 89 14.37 -5.42 24.80
N ALA A 90 14.64 -4.15 24.45
CA ALA A 90 13.63 -3.10 24.46
C ALA A 90 12.47 -3.39 23.49
N ALA A 91 12.78 -3.87 22.28
CA ALA A 91 11.75 -4.28 21.31
C ALA A 91 10.92 -5.46 21.83
N ALA A 92 11.55 -6.47 22.42
CA ALA A 92 10.86 -7.62 23.00
C ALA A 92 9.94 -7.20 24.17
N LEU A 93 10.41 -6.31 25.06
CA LEU A 93 9.61 -5.77 26.16
C LEU A 93 8.44 -4.92 25.64
N PHE A 94 8.65 -4.13 24.59
CA PHE A 94 7.58 -3.34 23.99
C PHE A 94 6.48 -4.24 23.38
N VAL A 95 6.87 -5.29 22.66
CA VAL A 95 5.92 -6.29 22.13
C VAL A 95 5.19 -7.02 23.26
N ALA A 96 5.90 -7.42 24.31
CA ALA A 96 5.29 -8.07 25.48
C ALA A 96 4.28 -7.14 26.20
N ALA A 97 4.63 -5.86 26.38
CA ALA A 97 3.74 -4.87 26.97
C ALA A 97 2.49 -4.61 26.11
N ALA A 98 2.65 -4.52 24.79
CA ALA A 98 1.53 -4.36 23.86
C ALA A 98 0.57 -5.55 23.91
N LEU A 99 1.10 -6.78 23.92
CA LEU A 99 0.30 -8.00 24.06
C LEU A 99 -0.42 -8.06 25.42
N ALA A 100 0.26 -7.70 26.51
CA ALA A 100 -0.35 -7.62 27.83
C ALA A 100 -1.50 -6.61 27.87
N MET A 101 -1.32 -5.44 27.26
CA MET A 101 -2.36 -4.41 27.17
C MET A 101 -3.58 -4.89 26.40
N VAL A 102 -3.39 -5.56 25.25
CA VAL A 102 -4.48 -6.16 24.46
C VAL A 102 -5.22 -7.23 25.27
N ALA A 103 -4.51 -8.06 26.03
CA ALA A 103 -5.13 -9.08 26.88
C ALA A 103 -5.96 -8.46 28.02
N LEU A 104 -5.43 -7.43 28.68
CA LEU A 104 -6.13 -6.70 29.75
C LEU A 104 -7.39 -5.99 29.23
N GLU A 105 -7.33 -5.33 28.08
CA GLU A 105 -8.49 -4.66 27.47
C GLU A 105 -9.50 -5.67 26.88
N GLY A 106 -9.02 -6.80 26.37
CA GLY A 106 -9.89 -7.88 25.87
C GLY A 106 -10.71 -8.56 26.97
N VAL A 107 -10.13 -8.74 28.16
CA VAL A 107 -10.81 -9.31 29.33
C VAL A 107 -11.76 -8.30 29.99
N ARG A 108 -11.50 -7.00 29.83
CA ARG A 108 -12.30 -5.93 30.45
C ARG A 108 -13.48 -5.44 29.62
N ARG A 109 -13.76 -5.97 28.43
CA ARG A 109 -14.98 -5.60 27.69
C ARG A 109 -16.20 -5.93 28.56
N PRO A 110 -16.93 -4.92 29.11
CA PRO A 110 -18.20 -5.23 29.73
C PRO A 110 -19.07 -5.80 28.63
N HIS A 111 -19.80 -6.88 28.94
CA HIS A 111 -20.79 -7.46 28.05
C HIS A 111 -21.62 -6.31 27.48
N VAL A 112 -21.52 -6.05 26.18
CA VAL A 112 -22.33 -5.02 25.52
C VAL A 112 -23.76 -5.40 25.84
N ALA A 113 -24.42 -4.61 26.69
CA ALA A 113 -25.82 -4.83 27.01
C ALA A 113 -26.55 -4.78 25.67
N GLN A 114 -27.17 -5.90 25.29
CA GLN A 114 -27.95 -5.96 24.05
C GLN A 114 -28.97 -4.83 24.12
N ALA A 115 -28.88 -3.90 23.18
CA ALA A 115 -29.86 -2.83 23.08
C ALA A 115 -31.25 -3.47 22.96
N PRO A 116 -32.24 -3.04 23.76
CA PRO A 116 -33.58 -3.61 23.69
C PRO A 116 -34.08 -3.47 22.25
N VAL A 117 -34.60 -4.57 21.71
CA VAL A 117 -35.15 -4.60 20.34
C VAL A 117 -36.36 -3.68 20.32
N LEU A 118 -36.19 -2.48 19.75
CA LEU A 118 -37.28 -1.55 19.54
C LEU A 118 -38.25 -2.16 18.51
N PRO A 119 -39.57 -2.01 18.71
CA PRO A 119 -40.55 -2.48 17.74
C PRO A 119 -40.31 -1.79 16.39
N ARG A 120 -40.47 -2.53 15.29
CA ARG A 120 -40.40 -1.97 13.93
C ARG A 120 -41.48 -0.90 13.77
N VAL A 121 -41.08 0.36 13.81
CA VAL A 121 -41.95 1.47 13.43
C VAL A 121 -41.94 1.55 11.91
N PRO A 122 -43.12 1.64 11.25
CA PRO A 122 -43.17 1.83 9.81
C PRO A 122 -42.51 3.16 9.45
N PHE A 123 -41.45 3.11 8.65
CA PHE A 123 -40.80 4.32 8.14
C PHE A 123 -41.69 4.98 7.08
N PRO A 124 -41.90 6.30 7.15
CA PRO A 124 -42.64 7.01 6.11
C PRO A 124 -41.91 6.86 4.77
N ARG A 125 -42.66 6.54 3.72
CA ARG A 125 -42.09 6.41 2.36
C ARG A 125 -41.79 7.81 1.84
N PRO A 126 -40.54 8.11 1.45
CA PRO A 126 -40.24 9.38 0.81
C PRO A 126 -40.94 9.41 -0.55
N VAL A 127 -41.77 10.43 -0.77
CA VAL A 127 -42.42 10.67 -2.07
C VAL A 127 -41.68 11.80 -2.75
N VAL A 128 -41.09 11.50 -3.92
CA VAL A 128 -40.43 12.50 -4.75
C VAL A 128 -41.48 13.08 -5.71
N GLN A 129 -41.82 14.36 -5.55
CA GLN A 129 -42.73 15.04 -6.46
C GLN A 129 -41.96 15.63 -7.65
N ALA A 130 -42.42 15.35 -8.87
CA ALA A 130 -41.84 15.92 -10.08
C ALA A 130 -42.27 17.39 -10.21
N GLY A 131 -41.33 18.32 -10.00
CA GLY A 131 -41.54 19.74 -10.32
C GLY A 131 -40.86 20.74 -9.39
N VAL A 132 -40.53 20.37 -8.15
CA VAL A 132 -39.90 21.26 -7.16
C VAL A 132 -39.08 20.45 -6.14
N PRO A 133 -37.96 20.99 -5.59
CA PRO A 133 -36.99 20.22 -4.81
C PRO A 133 -37.40 20.06 -3.34
N PHE A 134 -38.62 19.60 -3.09
CA PHE A 134 -39.06 19.29 -1.73
C PHE A 134 -39.38 17.80 -1.61
N VAL A 135 -38.92 17.19 -0.50
CA VAL A 135 -39.25 15.81 -0.14
C VAL A 135 -40.37 15.88 0.88
N SER A 136 -41.51 15.28 0.54
CA SER A 136 -42.65 15.13 1.45
C SER A 136 -42.65 13.71 2.02
N PHE A 137 -42.97 13.59 3.30
CA PHE A 137 -43.12 12.32 3.99
C PHE A 137 -44.59 11.99 4.13
N GLN A 138 -45.03 10.91 3.50
CA GLN A 138 -46.42 10.46 3.57
C GLN A 138 -46.63 9.55 4.79
N ASP A 139 -47.70 9.81 5.55
CA ASP A 139 -48.08 8.97 6.68
C ASP A 139 -48.49 7.58 6.17
N PRO A 140 -47.86 6.48 6.62
CA PRO A 140 -48.18 5.13 6.20
C PRO A 140 -49.61 4.68 6.55
N ARG A 141 -50.36 5.44 7.36
CA ARG A 141 -51.78 5.17 7.69
C ARG A 141 -52.78 5.87 6.77
N ALA A 142 -52.34 6.77 5.89
CA ALA A 142 -53.23 7.46 4.96
C ALA A 142 -53.51 6.61 3.71
N SER A 143 -54.77 6.20 3.50
CA SER A 143 -55.18 5.51 2.26
C SER A 143 -55.44 6.52 1.15
N VAL A 144 -54.74 6.37 0.02
CA VAL A 144 -55.04 7.13 -1.20
C VAL A 144 -56.19 6.45 -1.93
N PHE A 145 -57.36 7.09 -2.00
CA PHE A 145 -58.40 6.71 -2.95
C PHE A 145 -58.05 7.31 -4.32
N ALA A 146 -57.88 6.45 -5.33
CA ALA A 146 -57.77 6.89 -6.71
C ALA A 146 -59.15 7.34 -7.21
N GLY A 147 -59.59 8.52 -6.78
CA GLY A 147 -60.65 9.27 -7.44
C GLY A 147 -60.14 9.79 -8.78
N ASN A 148 -61.04 9.86 -9.77
CA ASN A 148 -60.75 10.42 -11.10
C ASN A 148 -60.02 11.77 -10.94
N PRO A 149 -58.83 11.97 -11.56
CA PRO A 149 -58.05 13.18 -11.35
C PRO A 149 -58.87 14.42 -11.69
N ALA A 150 -58.87 15.41 -10.78
CA ALA A 150 -59.27 16.75 -11.11
C ALA A 150 -58.38 17.26 -12.27
N PRO A 151 -58.88 18.14 -13.16
CA PRO A 151 -58.14 18.62 -14.33
C PRO A 151 -56.78 19.27 -14.01
N ASP A 152 -56.53 19.57 -12.73
CA ASP A 152 -55.35 20.28 -12.24
C ASP A 152 -54.31 19.32 -11.59
N GLY A 153 -54.53 18.00 -11.66
CA GLY A 153 -53.60 16.98 -11.16
C GLY A 153 -53.58 16.81 -9.64
N SER A 154 -54.52 17.42 -8.91
CA SER A 154 -54.66 17.26 -7.47
C SER A 154 -55.42 15.98 -7.12
N ALA A 155 -54.85 15.18 -6.22
CA ALA A 155 -55.53 14.05 -5.59
C ALA A 155 -56.13 14.50 -4.26
N LEU A 156 -57.41 14.20 -4.03
CA LEU A 156 -58.07 14.45 -2.75
C LEU A 156 -57.53 13.44 -1.72
N VAL A 157 -56.77 13.94 -0.74
CA VAL A 157 -56.30 13.14 0.41
C VAL A 157 -57.26 13.40 1.57
N GLU A 158 -58.00 12.38 1.98
CA GLU A 158 -58.81 12.45 3.20
C GLU A 158 -57.89 12.21 4.41
N PRO A 159 -57.79 13.16 5.36
CA PRO A 159 -57.01 12.95 6.57
C PRO A 159 -57.69 11.85 7.39
N ALA A 160 -56.89 10.94 7.97
CA ALA A 160 -57.42 9.94 8.89
C ALA A 160 -58.13 10.66 10.04
N SER A 161 -59.45 10.54 10.10
CA SER A 161 -60.25 11.02 11.22
C SER A 161 -59.73 10.37 12.49
N ALA A 162 -59.32 11.18 13.46
CA ALA A 162 -58.99 10.70 14.80
C ALA A 162 -60.24 10.08 15.43
N GLY A 163 -60.37 8.75 15.29
CA GLY A 163 -61.32 7.97 16.06
C GLY A 163 -61.01 8.15 17.55
N ARG A 164 -62.02 8.57 18.30
CA ARG A 164 -62.02 8.61 19.77
C ARG A 164 -61.90 7.21 20.36
#